data_AF-G3EQG4-F1
#
_entry.id   AF-G3EQG4-F1
#
_cell.length_a   1.000
_cell.length_b   1.000
_cell.length_c   1.000
_cell.angle_alpha   90.00
_cell.angle_beta   90.00
_cell.angle_gamma   90.00
#
_symmetry.space_group_name_H-M   'P 1'
#
loop_
_entity.id
_entity.type
_entity.pdbx_description
1 polymer ?
#
loop_
_entity_poly.entity_id
_entity_poly.type
_entity_poly.pdbx_seq_one_letter_code
_entity_poly.pdbx_strand_id
1 'polypeptide(L)' 'SKATLLRFFSFHFILPFILTFMVILHIIFLHEKGSNNPLGVNSLIDKISFNPFFIWKDALGVVFTLIFFLLMTMILPYMF' A
#
# COMPACT_ATOMS: atom_id res chain seq x y z
N SER A 1 -4.80 -6.71 34.16
CA SER A 1 -4.56 -7.31 32.83
C SER A 1 -5.78 -7.26 31.89
N LYS A 2 -7.03 -7.33 32.37
CA LYS A 2 -8.23 -7.28 31.49
C LYS A 2 -8.49 -5.91 30.85
N ALA A 3 -8.36 -4.82 31.61
CA ALA A 3 -8.59 -3.46 31.11
C ALA A 3 -7.56 -3.01 30.05
N THR A 4 -6.33 -3.52 30.10
CA THR A 4 -5.31 -3.25 29.06
C THR A 4 -5.64 -3.99 27.77
N LEU A 5 -5.99 -5.28 27.85
CA LEU A 5 -6.37 -6.08 26.67
C LEU A 5 -7.57 -5.47 25.94
N LEU A 6 -8.60 -5.04 26.67
CA LEU A 6 -9.78 -4.41 26.08
C LEU A 6 -9.42 -3.12 25.34
N ARG A 7 -8.58 -2.26 25.95
CA ARG A 7 -8.12 -1.02 25.30
C ARG A 7 -7.29 -1.31 24.05
N PHE A 8 -6.39 -2.30 24.10
CA PHE A 8 -5.59 -2.70 22.93
C PHE A 8 -6.47 -3.22 21.80
N PHE A 9 -7.47 -4.05 22.10
CA PHE A 9 -8.41 -4.52 21.10
C PHE A 9 -9.20 -3.37 20.46
N SER A 10 -9.73 -2.45 21.27
CA SER A 10 -10.44 -1.27 20.78
C SER A 10 -9.54 -0.39 19.89
N PHE A 11 -8.27 -0.18 20.25
CA PHE A 11 -7.33 0.56 19.43
C PHE A 11 -6.97 -0.19 18.14
N HIS A 12 -6.66 -1.48 18.22
CA HIS A 12 -6.36 -2.30 17.05
C HIS A 12 -7.52 -2.33 16.05
N PHE A 13 -8.76 -2.28 16.53
CA PHE A 13 -9.93 -2.22 15.67
C PHE A 13 -10.08 -0.85 14.98
N ILE A 14 -9.91 0.26 15.70
CA ILE A 14 -10.15 1.61 15.14
C ILE A 14 -8.98 2.14 14.29
N LEU A 15 -7.73 1.80 14.64
CA LEU A 15 -6.53 2.34 13.99
C LEU A 15 -6.46 2.04 12.47
N PRO A 16 -6.80 0.84 11.98
CA PRO A 16 -6.85 0.55 10.54
C PRO A 16 -7.74 1.52 9.76
N PHE A 17 -8.89 1.94 10.32
CA PHE A 17 -9.80 2.89 9.67
C PHE A 17 -9.26 4.32 9.67
N ILE A 18 -8.57 4.71 10.75
CA ILE A 18 -7.86 5.99 10.78
C ILE A 18 -6.75 6.00 9.73
N LEU A 19 -6.03 4.87 9.58
CA LEU A 19 -4.98 4.72 8.58
C LEU A 19 -5.54 4.78 7.16
N THR A 20 -6.66 4.14 6.85
CA THR A 20 -7.26 4.22 5.50
C THR A 20 -7.65 5.65 5.15
N PHE A 21 -8.18 6.43 6.10
CA PHE A 21 -8.44 7.86 5.89
C PHE A 21 -7.15 8.64 5.59
N MET A 22 -6.08 8.40 6.34
CA MET A 22 -4.76 9.01 6.08
C MET A 22 -4.20 8.64 4.71
N VAL A 23 -4.39 7.40 4.25
CA VAL A 23 -3.98 6.95 2.90
C VAL A 23 -4.75 7.70 1.81
N ILE A 24 -6.05 7.91 1.98
CA ILE A 24 -6.85 8.69 1.01
C ILE A 24 -6.35 10.14 0.95
N LEU A 25 -6.14 10.79 2.10
CA LEU A 25 -5.60 12.15 2.16
C LEU A 25 -4.23 12.24 1.48
N HIS A 26 -3.36 11.25 1.72
CA HIS A 26 -2.06 11.17 1.08
C HIS A 26 -2.18 11.08 -0.45
N ILE A 27 -3.08 10.22 -0.97
CA ILE A 27 -3.31 10.06 -2.40
C ILE A 27 -3.86 11.34 -3.04
N ILE A 28 -4.75 12.07 -2.35
CA ILE A 28 -5.26 13.36 -2.84
C ILE A 28 -4.11 14.35 -3.03
N PHE A 29 -3.22 14.51 -2.04
CA PHE A 29 -2.07 15.41 -2.18
C PHE A 29 -1.09 14.96 -3.26
N LEU A 30 -0.92 13.65 -3.46
CA LEU A 30 -0.13 13.11 -4.55
C LEU A 30 -0.77 13.39 -5.92
N HIS A 31 -2.10 13.35 -6.01
CA HIS A 31 -2.80 13.61 -7.26
C HIS A 31 -2.67 15.08 -7.71
N GLU A 32 -2.66 16.04 -6.77
CA GLU A 32 -2.46 17.46 -7.08
C GLU A 32 -1.10 17.76 -7.69
N LYS A 33 -0.03 17.10 -7.21
CA LYS A 33 1.35 17.32 -7.71
C LYS A 33 1.77 16.35 -8.81
N GLY A 34 1.13 15.19 -8.88
CA GLY A 34 1.56 14.05 -9.69
C GLY A 34 2.76 13.31 -9.09
N SER A 35 3.05 12.13 -9.66
CA SER A 35 4.22 11.33 -9.28
C SER A 35 5.52 11.94 -9.80
N ASN A 36 6.58 11.84 -9.00
CA ASN A 36 7.93 12.15 -9.46
C ASN A 36 8.50 11.03 -10.34
N ASN A 37 9.56 11.30 -11.11
CA ASN A 37 10.26 10.31 -11.94
C ASN A 37 11.71 10.08 -11.43
N PRO A 38 12.37 8.99 -11.84
CA PRO A 38 13.73 8.66 -11.36
C PRO A 38 14.78 9.72 -11.67
N LEU A 39 14.58 10.52 -12.72
CA LEU A 39 15.49 11.59 -13.13
C LEU A 39 15.25 12.89 -12.35
N GLY A 40 14.15 13.00 -11.61
CA GLY A 40 13.77 14.20 -10.85
C GLY A 40 13.47 15.42 -11.73
N VAL A 41 13.31 15.22 -13.05
CA VAL A 41 12.99 16.30 -14.00
C VAL A 41 11.49 16.37 -14.25
N ASN A 42 11.03 17.44 -14.89
CA ASN A 42 9.61 17.62 -15.18
C ASN A 42 9.06 16.47 -16.06
N SER A 43 8.10 15.70 -15.53
CA SER A 43 7.48 14.56 -16.20
C SER A 43 6.37 14.94 -17.18
N LEU A 44 5.97 16.22 -17.26
CA LEU A 44 4.89 16.68 -18.15
C LEU A 44 5.18 16.47 -19.64
N ILE A 45 6.45 16.40 -20.03
CA ILE A 45 6.89 16.26 -21.42
C ILE A 45 6.56 14.87 -21.99
N ASP A 46 6.52 13.85 -21.13
CA ASP A 46 6.34 12.44 -21.53
C ASP A 46 5.40 11.71 -20.55
N LYS A 47 4.20 12.26 -20.35
CA LYS A 47 3.20 11.67 -19.47
C LYS A 47 2.33 10.69 -20.24
N ILE A 48 2.39 9.41 -19.86
CA ILE A 48 1.52 8.34 -20.36
C ILE A 48 0.29 8.14 -19.47
N SER A 49 -0.79 7.57 -20.01
CA SER A 49 -2.00 7.24 -19.25
C SER A 49 -1.76 6.13 -18.22
N PHE A 50 -2.49 6.17 -17.11
CA PHE A 50 -2.42 5.13 -16.07
C PHE A 50 -2.91 3.77 -16.58
N ASN A 51 -4.08 3.76 -17.24
CA ASN A 51 -4.61 2.61 -17.96
C ASN A 51 -4.15 2.70 -19.44
N PRO A 52 -3.51 1.67 -20.03
CA PRO A 52 -3.29 0.31 -19.51
C PRO A 52 -1.95 0.06 -18.81
N PHE A 53 -0.98 0.96 -18.96
CA PHE A 53 0.42 0.67 -18.65
C PHE A 53 0.68 0.35 -17.17
N PHE A 54 0.24 1.23 -16.27
CA PHE A 54 0.50 1.06 -14.85
C PHE A 54 -0.40 -0.01 -14.22
N ILE A 55 -1.61 -0.22 -14.74
CA ILE A 55 -2.49 -1.31 -14.28
C ILE A 55 -1.82 -2.68 -14.46
N TRP A 56 -1.27 -2.96 -15.65
CA TRP A 56 -0.59 -4.23 -15.91
C TRP A 56 0.71 -4.38 -15.11
N LYS A 57 1.46 -3.28 -14.95
CA LYS A 57 2.68 -3.27 -14.14
C LYS A 57 2.38 -3.54 -12.66
N ASP A 58 1.34 -2.93 -12.12
CA ASP A 58 0.94 -3.10 -10.72
C ASP A 58 0.38 -4.50 -10.49
N ALA A 59 -0.40 -5.05 -11.42
CA ALA A 59 -0.90 -6.43 -11.34
C ALA A 59 0.23 -7.46 -11.26
N LEU A 60 1.29 -7.29 -12.05
CA LEU A 60 2.50 -8.12 -11.97
C LEU A 60 3.15 -8.02 -10.58
N GLY A 61 3.27 -6.81 -10.04
CA GLY A 61 3.78 -6.58 -8.68
C GLY A 61 2.93 -7.29 -7.61
N VAL A 62 1.61 -7.18 -7.70
CA VAL A 62 0.66 -7.87 -6.79
C VAL A 62 0.88 -9.38 -6.84
N VAL A 63 1.00 -9.98 -8.03
CA VAL A 63 1.25 -11.43 -8.17
C VAL A 63 2.56 -11.84 -7.47
N PHE A 64 3.64 -11.08 -7.66
CA PHE A 64 4.92 -11.39 -6.97
C PHE A 64 4.80 -11.31 -5.45
N THR A 65 4.15 -10.26 -4.93
CA THR A 65 3.95 -10.12 -3.47
C THR A 65 3.08 -11.24 -2.89
N LEU A 66 2.04 -11.66 -3.62
CA LEU A 66 1.17 -12.77 -3.21
C LEU A 66 1.91 -14.11 -3.22
N ILE A 67 2.74 -14.38 -4.23
CA ILE A 67 3.57 -15.60 -4.26
C ILE A 67 4.49 -15.62 -3.04
N PHE A 68 5.17 -14.52 -2.74
CA PHE A 68 6.06 -14.44 -1.59
C PHE A 68 5.30 -14.66 -0.27
N PHE A 69 4.15 -14.03 -0.11
CA PHE A 69 3.29 -14.23 1.06
C PHE A 69 2.84 -15.70 1.20
N LEU A 70 2.40 -16.32 0.09
CA LEU A 70 1.98 -17.72 0.07
C LEU A 70 3.13 -18.67 0.45
N LEU A 71 4.33 -18.46 -0.08
CA LEU A 71 5.50 -19.26 0.28
C LEU A 71 5.78 -19.19 1.78
N MET A 72 5.72 -18.00 2.39
CA MET A 72 5.91 -17.84 3.83
C MET A 72 4.82 -18.56 4.64
N THR A 73 3.55 -18.37 4.28
CA THR A 73 2.44 -19.01 5.01
C THR A 73 2.43 -20.54 4.89
N MET A 74 2.85 -21.10 3.75
CA MET A 74 2.76 -22.54 3.50
C MET A 74 4.01 -23.32 3.92
N ILE A 75 5.20 -22.74 3.75
CA ILE A 75 6.46 -23.45 4.02
C ILE A 75 6.94 -23.14 5.45
N LEU A 76 6.76 -21.91 5.93
CA LEU A 76 7.36 -21.40 7.17
C LEU A 76 6.37 -20.59 8.03
N PRO A 77 5.19 -21.15 8.39
CA PRO A 77 4.12 -20.41 9.06
C PRO A 77 4.48 -19.88 10.46
N TYR A 78 5.47 -20.47 11.11
CA TYR A 78 5.88 -20.13 12.49
C TYR A 78 7.29 -19.53 12.58
N MET A 79 7.86 -19.10 11.44
CA MET A 79 9.20 -18.50 11.43
C MET A 79 9.25 -17.13 12.14
N PHE A 80 8.09 -16.52 12.40
CA PHE A 80 7.95 -15.25 13.12
C PHE A 80 6.88 -15.36 14.20
#